data_AF-A0A6V8D9X9-F1
#
_entry.id   AF-A0A6V8D9X9-F1
#
_cell.length_a   1.000
_cell.length_b   1.000
_cell.length_c   1.000
_cell.angle_alpha   90.00
_cell.angle_beta   90.00
_cell.angle_gamma   90.00
#
_symmetry.space_group_name_H-M   'P 1'
#
loop_
_entity.id
_entity.type
_entity.pdbx_description
1 polymer ?
#
loop_
_entity_poly.entity_id
_entity_poly.type
_entity_poly.pdbx_seq_one_letter_code
_entity_poly.pdbx_strand_id
1 'polypeptide(L)'
;MEAAGIPVVICTGNTRPIAYGLWRFIGLSGPLVCENGGVLWYPNGDVVLRAEGSEAEEACRWAAEQLPGIDADGIATNRWRESEWCLKTDEDMEAIQAALSNSRWSHLTVLRTGFAIHVMDPCLSKGQGLAEVL
;
A
#
# COMPACT_ATOMS: atom_id res chain seq x y z
N MET A 1 2.52 -21.02 16.00
CA MET A 1 1.24 -20.28 16.06
C MET A 1 0.16 -21.09 15.35
N GLU A 2 0.22 -21.25 14.03
CA GLU A 2 -0.75 -22.07 13.25
C GLU A 2 -0.88 -23.51 13.79
N ALA A 3 0.23 -24.21 14.01
CA ALA A 3 0.22 -25.57 14.60
C ALA A 3 -0.37 -25.64 16.02
N ALA A 4 -0.50 -24.51 16.71
CA ALA A 4 -1.13 -24.39 18.02
C ALA A 4 -2.60 -23.90 17.92
N GLY A 5 -3.18 -23.86 16.72
CA GLY A 5 -4.55 -23.40 16.49
C GLY A 5 -4.73 -21.89 16.57
N ILE A 6 -3.65 -21.11 16.46
CA ILE A 6 -3.69 -19.65 16.48
C ILE A 6 -3.47 -19.14 15.05
N PRO A 7 -4.52 -18.66 14.35
CA PRO A 7 -4.40 -18.11 13.01
C PRO A 7 -3.45 -16.91 12.98
N VAL A 8 -2.62 -16.83 11.95
CA VAL A 8 -1.70 -15.72 11.73
C VAL A 8 -2.19 -14.86 10.58
N VAL A 9 -2.31 -13.56 10.83
CA VAL A 9 -2.63 -12.53 9.83
C VAL A 9 -1.35 -11.79 9.45
N ILE A 10 -1.07 -11.71 8.15
CA ILE A 10 0.02 -10.87 7.65
C ILE A 10 -0.53 -9.47 7.37
N CYS A 11 0.06 -8.46 7.99
CA CYS A 11 -0.20 -7.04 7.70
C CYS A 11 1.03 -6.40 7.06
N THR A 12 0.95 -6.00 5.79
CA THR A 12 2.10 -5.60 4.98
C THR A 12 1.82 -4.39 4.07
N GLY A 13 2.88 -3.67 3.69
CA GLY A 13 2.83 -2.63 2.64
C GLY A 13 3.10 -3.18 1.24
N ASN A 14 3.25 -4.51 1.11
CA ASN A 14 3.40 -5.20 -0.17
C ASN A 14 2.04 -5.46 -0.82
N THR A 15 2.08 -5.75 -2.13
CA THR A 15 0.93 -6.11 -2.94
C THR A 15 0.40 -7.50 -2.59
N ARG A 16 -0.89 -7.71 -2.86
CA ARG A 16 -1.59 -8.97 -2.60
C ARG A 16 -0.91 -10.20 -3.22
N PRO A 17 -0.39 -10.18 -4.47
CA PRO A 17 0.31 -11.35 -5.02
C PRO A 17 1.56 -11.78 -4.22
N ILE A 18 2.33 -10.82 -3.69
CA ILE A 18 3.51 -11.10 -2.87
C ILE A 18 3.08 -11.70 -1.52
N ALA A 19 2.10 -11.07 -0.87
CA ALA A 19 1.56 -11.54 0.41
C ALA A 19 0.92 -12.94 0.29
N TYR A 20 0.15 -13.18 -0.77
CA TYR A 20 -0.47 -14.47 -1.07
C TYR A 20 0.56 -15.57 -1.31
N GLY A 21 1.64 -15.27 -2.05
CA GLY A 21 2.76 -16.21 -2.22
C GLY A 21 3.35 -16.63 -0.88
N LEU A 22 3.66 -15.66 -0.01
CA LEU A 22 4.19 -15.93 1.33
C LEU A 22 3.21 -16.75 2.17
N TRP A 23 1.94 -16.34 2.23
CA TRP A 23 0.84 -17.03 2.92
C TRP A 23 0.76 -18.51 2.50
N ARG A 24 0.83 -18.77 1.19
CA ARG A 24 0.74 -20.12 0.63
C ARG A 24 1.96 -20.97 0.96
N PHE A 25 3.17 -20.41 0.89
CA PHE A 25 4.40 -21.17 1.09
C PHE A 25 4.68 -21.51 2.54
N ILE A 26 4.25 -20.68 3.49
CA ILE A 26 4.45 -20.95 4.93
C ILE A 26 3.21 -21.58 5.60
N GLY A 27 2.14 -21.83 4.83
CA GLY A 27 0.97 -22.57 5.27
C GLY A 27 0.08 -21.83 6.28
N LEU A 28 -0.15 -20.54 6.06
CA LEU A 28 -1.05 -19.76 6.92
C LEU A 28 -2.53 -20.05 6.62
N SER A 29 -3.38 -19.75 7.59
CA SER A 29 -4.84 -19.94 7.49
C SER A 29 -5.64 -18.64 7.64
N GLY A 30 -5.04 -17.60 8.21
CA GLY A 30 -5.70 -16.31 8.44
C GLY A 30 -5.87 -15.46 7.17
N PRO A 31 -6.66 -14.37 7.24
CA PRO A 31 -6.75 -13.37 6.18
C PRO A 31 -5.42 -12.62 5.95
N LEU A 32 -5.40 -11.79 4.90
CA LEU A 32 -4.28 -10.91 4.57
C LEU A 32 -4.71 -9.45 4.57
N VAL A 33 -3.86 -8.60 5.12
CA VAL A 33 -3.98 -7.14 5.10
C VAL A 33 -2.80 -6.59 4.29
N CYS A 34 -3.05 -6.26 3.02
CA CYS A 34 -2.03 -5.83 2.06
C CYS A 34 -2.09 -4.32 1.84
N GLU A 35 -1.07 -3.75 1.20
CA GLU A 35 -1.03 -2.33 0.80
C GLU A 35 -1.39 -1.37 1.94
N ASN A 36 -0.73 -1.57 3.09
CA ASN A 36 -0.98 -0.79 4.31
C ASN A 36 -2.42 -0.83 4.81
N GLY A 37 -3.17 -1.88 4.47
CA GLY A 37 -4.58 -2.02 4.80
C GLY A 37 -5.52 -1.47 3.74
N GLY A 38 -5.06 -1.23 2.52
CA GLY A 38 -5.94 -0.88 1.40
C GLY A 38 -6.55 -2.08 0.69
N VAL A 39 -5.95 -3.27 0.81
CA VAL A 39 -6.47 -4.51 0.21
C VAL A 39 -6.58 -5.59 1.27
N LEU A 40 -7.80 -6.04 1.52
CA LEU A 40 -8.08 -7.18 2.39
C LEU A 40 -8.38 -8.40 1.54
N TRP A 41 -7.78 -9.54 1.87
CA TRP A 41 -8.06 -10.81 1.21
C TRP A 41 -8.42 -11.88 2.23
N TYR A 42 -9.43 -12.66 1.91
CA TYR A 42 -9.95 -13.71 2.78
C TYR A 42 -9.69 -15.11 2.18
N PRO A 43 -9.47 -16.14 3.01
CA PRO A 43 -9.20 -17.51 2.54
C PRO A 43 -10.27 -18.13 1.64
N ASN A 44 -11.49 -17.61 1.67
CA ASN A 44 -12.59 -18.02 0.78
C ASN A 44 -12.48 -17.43 -0.64
N GLY A 45 -11.49 -16.56 -0.88
CA GLY A 45 -11.25 -15.91 -2.17
C GLY A 45 -11.74 -14.47 -2.26
N ASP A 46 -12.47 -13.98 -1.26
CA ASP A 46 -13.01 -12.62 -1.27
C ASP A 46 -11.90 -11.57 -1.16
N VAL A 47 -12.12 -10.44 -1.82
CA VAL A 47 -11.23 -9.27 -1.82
C VAL A 47 -12.05 -8.02 -1.51
N VAL A 48 -11.56 -7.20 -0.59
CA VAL A 48 -12.13 -5.88 -0.27
C VAL A 48 -11.06 -4.82 -0.54
N LEU A 49 -11.38 -3.88 -1.42
CA LEU A 49 -10.59 -2.68 -1.65
C LEU A 49 -11.14 -1.54 -0.77
N ARG A 50 -10.27 -0.93 0.03
CA ARG A 50 -10.62 0.16 0.96
C ARG A 50 -10.31 1.55 0.40
N ALA A 51 -9.58 1.61 -0.72
CA ALA A 51 -9.31 2.80 -1.52
C ALA A 51 -8.97 2.41 -2.96
N GLU A 52 -9.01 3.38 -3.88
CA GLU A 52 -8.54 3.22 -5.26
C GLU A 52 -7.18 3.91 -5.45
N GLY A 53 -6.20 3.18 -5.99
CA GLY A 53 -4.85 3.71 -6.20
C GLY A 53 -4.72 4.72 -7.35
N SER A 54 -5.77 4.91 -8.15
CA SER A 54 -5.77 5.79 -9.33
C SER A 54 -5.51 7.25 -8.97
N GLU A 55 -6.10 7.74 -7.87
CA GLU A 55 -5.86 9.12 -7.40
C GLU A 55 -4.41 9.30 -6.92
N ALA A 56 -3.86 8.31 -6.21
CA ALA A 56 -2.47 8.34 -5.77
C ALA A 56 -1.48 8.30 -6.95
N GLU A 57 -1.80 7.53 -7.99
CA GLU A 57 -1.02 7.52 -9.23
C GLU A 57 -1.05 8.90 -9.91
N GLU A 58 -2.23 9.49 -10.07
CA GLU A 58 -2.39 10.82 -10.67
C GLU A 58 -1.62 11.89 -9.88
N ALA A 59 -1.67 11.83 -8.55
CA ALA A 59 -0.93 12.72 -7.67
C ALA A 59 0.59 12.57 -7.85
N CYS A 60 1.10 11.35 -7.96
CA CYS A 60 2.52 11.09 -8.19
C CYS A 60 2.99 11.58 -9.56
N ARG A 61 2.18 11.36 -10.60
CA ARG A 61 2.47 11.86 -11.96
C ARG A 61 2.52 13.39 -11.98
N TRP A 62 1.55 14.05 -11.35
CA TRP A 62 1.57 15.50 -11.21
C TRP A 62 2.78 15.99 -10.40
N ALA A 63 3.10 15.35 -9.27
CA ALA A 63 4.25 15.72 -8.46
C ALA A 63 5.57 15.65 -9.25
N ALA A 64 5.73 14.65 -10.12
CA ALA A 64 6.89 14.53 -11.00
C ALA A 64 6.98 15.63 -12.07
N GLU A 65 5.84 16.20 -12.51
CA GLU A 65 5.84 17.39 -13.37
C GLU A 65 6.34 18.64 -12.63
N GLN A 66 6.11 18.72 -11.32
CA GLN A 66 6.54 19.87 -10.48
C GLN A 66 7.96 19.72 -9.94
N LEU A 67 8.44 18.49 -9.75
CA LEU A 67 9.67 18.17 -9.06
C LEU A 67 10.62 17.39 -9.98
N PRO A 68 11.62 18.06 -10.59
CA PRO A 68 12.63 17.39 -11.37
C PRO A 68 13.35 16.31 -10.55
N GLY A 69 13.41 15.08 -11.08
CA GLY A 69 14.10 13.95 -10.44
C GLY A 69 13.19 12.94 -9.75
N ILE A 70 11.88 13.18 -9.68
CA ILE A 70 10.90 12.17 -9.27
C ILE A 70 10.53 11.29 -10.46
N ASP A 71 10.63 9.98 -10.31
CA ASP A 71 10.17 9.01 -11.30
C ASP A 71 8.75 8.54 -10.96
N ALA A 72 7.76 9.10 -11.67
CA ALA A 72 6.34 8.79 -11.43
C ALA A 72 5.97 7.33 -11.67
N ASP A 73 6.74 6.56 -12.45
CA ASP A 73 6.49 5.13 -12.63
C ASP A 73 6.84 4.34 -11.35
N GLY A 74 7.73 4.91 -10.52
CA GLY A 74 8.02 4.45 -9.17
C GLY A 74 8.66 3.08 -9.13
N ILE A 75 8.05 2.14 -8.40
CA ILE A 75 8.56 0.78 -8.21
C ILE A 75 7.87 -0.23 -9.13
N ALA A 76 8.60 -1.28 -9.54
CA ALA A 76 8.09 -2.29 -10.47
C ALA A 76 6.80 -2.99 -10.01
N THR A 77 6.56 -3.06 -8.69
CA THR A 77 5.38 -3.70 -8.10
C THR A 77 4.11 -2.85 -8.20
N ASN A 78 4.18 -1.59 -8.62
CA ASN A 78 3.00 -0.75 -8.86
C ASN A 78 2.00 -1.39 -9.83
N ARG A 79 2.46 -2.23 -10.76
CA ARG A 79 1.61 -2.99 -11.69
C ARG A 79 0.60 -3.95 -11.02
N TRP A 80 0.77 -4.22 -9.73
CA TRP A 80 -0.12 -5.07 -8.93
C TRP A 80 -0.70 -4.33 -7.73
N ARG A 81 -0.51 -3.00 -7.64
CA ARG A 81 -1.12 -2.19 -6.59
C ARG A 81 -2.55 -1.82 -6.97
N GLU A 82 -3.44 -1.87 -6.00
CA GLU A 82 -4.87 -1.64 -6.20
C GLU A 82 -5.37 -0.41 -5.43
N SER A 83 -4.73 -0.07 -4.30
CA SER A 83 -5.22 0.93 -3.32
C SER A 83 -4.27 2.09 -3.02
N GLU A 84 -3.01 1.99 -3.43
CA GLU A 84 -1.98 3.01 -3.21
C GLU A 84 -1.03 3.06 -4.40
N TRP A 85 -0.25 4.14 -4.53
CA TRP A 85 0.86 4.22 -5.48
C TRP A 85 2.18 4.36 -4.74
N CYS A 86 3.26 3.81 -5.29
CA CYS A 86 4.56 3.86 -4.65
C CYS A 86 5.64 4.44 -5.52
N LEU A 87 6.37 5.38 -4.94
CA LEU A 87 7.56 6.01 -5.45
C LEU A 87 8.82 5.34 -4.88
N LYS A 88 9.97 5.60 -5.48
CA LYS A 88 11.22 4.93 -5.06
C LYS A 88 11.64 5.42 -3.68
N THR A 89 12.19 4.52 -2.87
CA THR A 89 12.50 4.84 -1.45
C THR A 89 13.61 5.88 -1.28
N ASP A 90 14.44 6.11 -2.30
CA ASP A 90 15.55 7.07 -2.31
C ASP A 90 15.17 8.46 -2.83
N GLU A 91 13.92 8.66 -3.29
CA GLU A 91 13.41 9.95 -3.73
C GLU A 91 13.16 10.93 -2.56
N ASP A 92 13.01 12.21 -2.89
CA ASP A 92 12.79 13.28 -1.91
C ASP A 92 11.33 13.31 -1.43
N MET A 93 11.04 12.52 -0.40
CA MET A 93 9.72 12.45 0.23
C MET A 93 9.24 13.79 0.76
N GLU A 94 10.14 14.63 1.30
CA GLU A 94 9.75 15.91 1.89
C GLU A 94 9.28 16.87 0.80
N ALA A 95 9.97 16.91 -0.34
CA ALA A 95 9.54 17.67 -1.50
C ALA A 95 8.20 17.15 -2.07
N ILE A 96 8.03 15.83 -2.21
CA ILE A 96 6.76 15.22 -2.66
C ILE A 96 5.62 15.60 -1.72
N GLN A 97 5.80 15.44 -0.41
CA GLN A 97 4.79 15.75 0.60
C GLN A 97 4.43 17.24 0.57
N ALA A 98 5.42 18.13 0.46
CA ALA A 98 5.20 19.57 0.36
C ALA A 98 4.43 19.95 -0.92
N ALA A 99 4.77 19.35 -2.08
CA ALA A 99 4.07 19.60 -3.33
C ALA A 99 2.60 19.15 -3.24
N LEU A 100 2.34 17.93 -2.77
CA LEU A 100 0.99 17.40 -2.63
C LEU A 100 0.15 18.19 -1.62
N SER A 101 0.74 18.58 -0.49
CA SER A 101 0.06 19.38 0.54
C SER A 101 -0.40 20.77 0.04
N ASN A 102 0.25 21.31 -1.00
CA ASN A 102 -0.10 22.59 -1.62
C ASN A 102 -0.95 22.42 -2.90
N SER A 103 -1.54 21.24 -3.11
CA SER A 103 -2.29 20.89 -4.31
C SER A 103 -3.70 20.41 -3.98
N ARG A 104 -4.48 19.99 -4.99
CA ARG A 104 -5.78 19.34 -4.77
C ARG A 104 -5.69 17.98 -4.07
N TRP A 105 -4.50 17.38 -3.99
CA TRP A 105 -4.24 16.10 -3.33
C TRP A 105 -3.75 16.25 -1.89
N SER A 106 -4.02 17.38 -1.24
CA SER A 106 -3.58 17.68 0.13
C SER A 106 -4.13 16.71 1.18
N HIS A 107 -5.17 15.93 0.84
CA HIS A 107 -5.72 14.88 1.70
C HIS A 107 -4.92 13.58 1.66
N LEU A 108 -4.11 13.35 0.63
CA LEU A 108 -3.33 12.12 0.51
C LEU A 108 -2.21 12.06 1.55
N THR A 109 -1.99 10.86 2.07
CA THR A 109 -0.90 10.58 3.00
C THR A 109 0.34 10.15 2.23
N VAL A 110 1.49 10.75 2.56
CA VAL A 110 2.81 10.34 2.06
C VAL A 110 3.60 9.74 3.23
N LEU A 111 4.10 8.52 3.08
CA LEU A 111 4.92 7.87 4.11
C LEU A 111 6.07 7.08 3.50
N ARG A 112 7.20 7.00 4.20
CA ARG A 112 8.34 6.17 3.80
C ARG A 112 8.39 4.89 4.61
N THR A 113 8.56 3.78 3.91
CA THR A 113 8.97 2.50 4.50
C THR A 113 10.39 2.15 4.01
N GLY A 114 10.99 1.10 4.57
CA GLY A 114 12.27 0.58 4.06
C GLY A 114 12.19 0.02 2.63
N PHE A 115 11.00 -0.02 2.02
CA PHE A 115 10.77 -0.55 0.67
C PHE A 115 10.46 0.55 -0.35
N ALA A 116 9.63 1.53 0.01
CA ALA A 116 9.14 2.56 -0.91
C ALA A 116 8.62 3.80 -0.18
N ILE A 117 8.38 4.87 -0.93
CA ILE A 117 7.50 5.97 -0.50
C ILE A 117 6.08 5.61 -0.98
N HIS A 118 5.12 5.58 -0.07
CA HIS A 118 3.73 5.28 -0.36
C HIS A 118 2.93 6.59 -0.40
N VAL A 119 2.12 6.75 -1.44
CA VAL A 119 1.09 7.78 -1.55
C VAL A 119 -0.26 7.07 -1.53
N MET A 120 -1.10 7.42 -0.56
CA MET A 120 -2.30 6.64 -0.25
C MET A 120 -3.41 7.47 0.40
N ASP A 121 -4.63 6.94 0.37
CA ASP A 121 -5.77 7.54 1.09
C ASP A 121 -5.57 7.49 2.61
N PRO A 122 -5.90 8.56 3.36
CA PRO A 122 -5.71 8.62 4.82
C PRO A 122 -6.54 7.60 5.61
N CYS A 123 -7.57 6.98 5.02
CA CYS A 123 -8.32 5.90 5.66
C CYS A 123 -7.54 4.55 5.71
N LEU A 124 -6.39 4.48 5.04
CA LEU A 124 -5.56 3.28 5.00
C LEU A 124 -4.60 3.23 6.19
N SER A 125 -4.74 2.20 7.00
CA SER A 125 -3.69 1.80 7.95
C SER A 125 -3.75 0.30 8.22
N LYS A 126 -2.60 -0.29 8.55
CA LYS A 126 -2.52 -1.70 8.92
C LYS A 126 -3.42 -2.03 10.11
N GLY A 127 -3.58 -1.09 11.05
CA GLY A 127 -4.41 -1.27 12.24
C GLY A 127 -5.91 -1.31 11.89
N GLN A 128 -6.38 -0.39 11.06
CA GLN A 128 -7.78 -0.41 10.60
C GLN A 128 -8.07 -1.64 9.73
N GLY A 129 -7.18 -1.96 8.79
CA GLY A 129 -7.32 -3.17 7.97
C GLY A 129 -7.31 -4.46 8.81
N LEU A 130 -6.48 -4.54 9.86
CA LEU A 130 -6.51 -5.66 10.80
C LEU A 130 -7.85 -5.72 11.55
N ALA A 131 -8.36 -4.58 12.03
CA ALA A 131 -9.64 -4.54 12.75
C ALA A 131 -10.83 -5.00 11.90
N GLU A 132 -10.77 -4.87 10.57
CA GLU A 132 -11.82 -5.32 9.65
C GLU A 132 -11.77 -6.83 9.32
N VAL A 133 -10.64 -7.50 9.58
CA VAL A 133 -10.46 -8.93 9.28
C VAL A 133 -10.47 -9.82 10.52
N LEU A 134 -10.58 -9.24 11.71
CA LEU A 134 -10.73 -9.93 13.00
C LEU A 134 -12.22 -10.15 13.33
#